data_AF-D5SXA6-F1
#
_entry.id   AF-D5SXA6-F1
#
_cell.length_a   1.000
_cell.length_b   1.000
_cell.length_c   1.000
_cell.angle_alpha   90.00
_cell.angle_beta   90.00
_cell.angle_gamma   90.00
#
_symmetry.space_group_name_H-M   'P 1'
#
loop_
_entity.id
_entity.type
_entity.pdbx_description
1 polymer ?
#
loop_
_entity_poly.entity_id
_entity_poly.type
_entity_poly.pdbx_seq_one_letter_code
_entity_poly.pdbx_strand_id
1 'polypeptide(L)'
;MKHALTLFALLWLTGCEETHQAQVHPLEQWVGTEVTVNFNRDLLGAAGSPIAPTSTWLNNTRLSLDGKLVAVHHDGLFLDSRYKLNSGDTEFRHSVFWIPMNSILTIEKAAVTLPLPRSVEQPQGQTRTD
;
A
#
# COMPACT_ATOMS: atom_id res chain seq x y z
N MET A 1 -35.07 62.60 -19.07
CA MET A 1 -35.26 61.62 -17.99
C MET A 1 -34.96 60.24 -18.56
N LYS A 2 -34.06 59.48 -17.90
CA LYS A 2 -34.02 58.00 -17.79
C LYS A 2 -33.99 57.24 -19.14
N HIS A 3 -32.99 56.44 -19.50
CA HIS A 3 -32.50 55.29 -18.75
C HIS A 3 -31.09 54.92 -19.22
N ALA A 4 -30.11 55.10 -18.35
CA ALA A 4 -28.85 54.36 -18.38
C ALA A 4 -28.99 53.25 -17.35
N LEU A 5 -29.30 52.01 -17.75
CA LEU A 5 -29.24 50.88 -16.81
C LEU A 5 -29.30 49.51 -17.51
N THR A 6 -28.23 49.09 -18.20
CA THR A 6 -28.02 47.66 -18.49
C THR A 6 -26.57 47.40 -18.87
N LEU A 7 -25.67 47.46 -17.88
CA LEU A 7 -24.26 47.13 -18.09
C LEU A 7 -23.65 46.61 -16.77
N PHE A 8 -24.21 45.54 -16.20
CA PHE A 8 -23.64 44.88 -15.01
C PHE A 8 -24.11 43.41 -14.89
N ALA A 9 -23.81 42.57 -15.89
CA ALA A 9 -24.09 41.13 -15.81
C ALA A 9 -22.99 40.25 -16.46
N LEU A 10 -21.74 40.72 -16.47
CA LEU A 10 -20.63 40.05 -17.17
C LEU A 10 -19.38 39.84 -16.29
N LEU A 11 -19.54 39.87 -14.96
CA LEU A 11 -18.42 39.83 -14.00
C LEU A 11 -18.46 38.66 -13.00
N TRP A 12 -19.24 37.61 -13.28
CA TRP A 12 -19.39 36.44 -12.39
C TRP A 12 -19.12 35.11 -13.11
N LEU A 13 -18.23 35.11 -14.10
CA LEU A 13 -17.78 33.88 -14.78
C LEU A 13 -16.26 33.71 -14.78
N THR A 14 -15.53 34.46 -13.93
CA THR A 14 -14.22 33.97 -13.48
C THR A 14 -14.48 32.86 -12.45
N GLY A 15 -14.94 31.72 -12.96
CA GLY A 15 -14.84 30.47 -12.23
C GLY A 15 -13.38 30.36 -11.81
N CYS A 16 -13.19 30.32 -10.49
CA CYS A 16 -11.92 29.97 -9.89
C CYS A 16 -11.58 28.59 -10.46
N GLU A 17 -10.74 28.53 -11.48
CA GLU A 17 -10.00 27.31 -11.79
C GLU A 17 -9.05 27.14 -10.61
N GLU A 18 -9.55 26.49 -9.55
CA GLU A 18 -8.70 25.87 -8.57
C GLU A 18 -7.81 24.93 -9.37
N THR A 19 -6.59 25.38 -9.64
CA THR A 19 -5.50 24.52 -10.04
C THR A 19 -5.35 23.48 -8.94
N HIS A 20 -6.08 22.37 -9.09
CA HIS A 20 -5.82 21.12 -8.39
C HIS A 20 -4.43 20.70 -8.85
N GLN A 21 -3.39 21.22 -8.17
CA GLN A 21 -2.12 20.52 -8.13
C GLN A 21 -2.46 19.12 -7.67
N ALA A 22 -2.34 18.16 -8.59
CA ALA A 22 -2.49 16.74 -8.28
C ALA A 22 -1.49 16.45 -7.15
N GLN A 23 -1.97 16.41 -5.92
CA GLN A 23 -1.18 15.94 -4.80
C GLN A 23 -0.98 14.46 -5.05
N VAL A 24 0.18 14.15 -5.63
CA VAL A 24 0.69 12.79 -5.79
C VAL A 24 0.64 12.15 -4.41
N HIS A 25 -0.18 11.11 -4.27
CA HIS A 25 -0.30 10.43 -2.99
C HIS A 25 1.09 9.91 -2.61
N PRO A 26 1.59 10.05 -1.37
CA PRO A 26 2.94 9.59 -1.00
C PRO A 26 3.22 8.11 -1.27
N LEU A 27 2.17 7.31 -1.51
CA LEU A 27 2.25 5.88 -1.84
C LEU A 27 2.40 5.63 -3.34
N GLU A 28 2.13 6.60 -4.21
CA GLU A 28 2.31 6.44 -5.66
C GLU A 28 3.76 6.12 -6.01
N GLN A 29 4.72 6.66 -5.25
CA GLN A 29 6.14 6.33 -5.41
C GLN A 29 6.49 4.87 -5.04
N TRP A 30 5.57 4.13 -4.41
CA TRP A 30 5.74 2.71 -4.05
C TRP A 30 5.06 1.78 -5.05
N VAL A 31 4.37 2.31 -6.06
CA VAL A 31 3.77 1.49 -7.13
C VAL A 31 4.87 0.65 -7.80
N GLY A 32 4.59 -0.64 -7.95
CA GLY A 32 5.51 -1.64 -8.45
C GLY A 32 6.36 -2.33 -7.39
N THR A 33 6.26 -1.94 -6.11
CA THR A 33 7.03 -2.55 -5.00
C THR A 33 6.18 -3.52 -4.19
N GLU A 34 6.84 -4.50 -3.58
CA GLU A 34 6.22 -5.45 -2.64
C GLU A 34 5.93 -4.73 -1.31
N VAL A 35 4.70 -4.83 -0.84
CA VAL A 35 4.20 -4.20 0.39
C VAL A 35 3.36 -5.20 1.19
N THR A 36 3.32 -4.97 2.49
CA THR A 36 2.40 -5.63 3.44
C THR A 36 1.37 -4.61 3.88
N VAL A 37 0.09 -4.90 3.62
CA VAL A 37 -1.03 -4.09 4.07
C VAL A 37 -1.61 -4.72 5.32
N ASN A 38 -1.63 -3.99 6.44
CA ASN A 38 -2.27 -4.43 7.67
C ASN A 38 -3.62 -3.73 7.81
N PHE A 39 -4.69 -4.50 8.06
CA PHE A 39 -6.04 -3.97 8.14
C PHE A 39 -6.41 -3.51 9.56
N ASN A 40 -7.28 -2.50 9.64
CA ASN A 40 -7.86 -2.05 10.90
C ASN A 40 -8.77 -3.15 11.47
N ARG A 41 -8.46 -3.59 12.70
CA ARG A 41 -9.13 -4.70 13.38
C ARG A 41 -10.52 -4.33 13.90
N ASP A 42 -10.76 -3.05 14.19
CA ASP A 42 -12.02 -2.57 14.75
C ASP A 42 -13.17 -2.67 13.73
N LEU A 43 -12.84 -2.61 12.43
CA LEU A 43 -13.79 -2.77 11.33
C LEU A 43 -14.11 -4.24 11.02
N LEU A 44 -13.36 -5.19 11.59
CA LEU A 44 -13.49 -6.63 11.31
C LEU A 44 -14.29 -7.39 12.38
N GLY A 45 -14.99 -6.66 13.27
CA GLY A 45 -15.90 -7.27 14.24
C GLY A 45 -15.21 -8.09 15.33
N ALA A 46 -14.01 -7.68 15.76
CA ALA A 46 -13.29 -8.29 16.87
C ALA A 46 -14.06 -8.07 18.18
N ALA A 47 -14.93 -9.01 18.55
CA ALA A 47 -15.60 -9.00 19.84
C ALA A 47 -14.58 -9.29 20.96
N GLY A 48 -13.95 -8.24 21.49
CA GLY A 48 -13.36 -8.16 22.84
C GLY A 48 -12.24 -9.13 23.22
N SER A 49 -11.78 -10.03 22.34
CA SER A 49 -10.73 -11.00 22.64
C SER A 49 -9.36 -10.53 22.13
N PRO A 50 -8.31 -10.56 22.96
CA PRO A 50 -6.96 -10.17 22.55
C PRO A 50 -6.44 -11.16 21.50
N ILE A 51 -6.16 -10.64 20.31
CA ILE A 51 -5.59 -11.41 19.20
C ILE A 51 -4.07 -11.25 19.25
N ALA A 52 -3.34 -12.35 19.06
CA ALA A 52 -1.88 -12.31 19.00
C ALA A 52 -1.40 -11.27 17.97
N PRO A 53 -0.33 -10.50 18.29
CA PRO A 53 0.17 -9.44 17.41
C PRO A 53 0.63 -9.97 16.04
N THR A 54 1.00 -11.26 15.97
CA THR A 54 1.44 -11.96 14.76
C THR A 54 0.31 -12.67 14.01
N SER A 55 -0.94 -12.56 14.46
CA SER A 55 -2.05 -13.21 13.75
C SER A 55 -2.33 -12.50 12.43
N THR A 56 -2.26 -13.23 11.32
CA THR A 56 -2.64 -12.76 10.00
C THR A 56 -4.12 -13.04 9.68
N TRP A 57 -4.87 -13.59 10.64
CA TRP A 57 -6.27 -13.97 10.51
C TRP A 57 -7.09 -13.68 11.78
N LEU A 58 -8.37 -13.34 11.59
CA LEU A 58 -9.40 -13.20 12.63
C LEU A 58 -10.75 -13.58 12.04
N ASN A 59 -11.50 -14.49 12.68
CA ASN A 59 -12.84 -14.89 12.22
C ASN A 59 -12.88 -15.25 10.71
N ASN A 60 -11.90 -16.03 10.23
CA ASN A 60 -11.70 -16.35 8.81
C ASN A 60 -11.45 -15.15 7.89
N THR A 61 -11.18 -13.97 8.45
CA THR A 61 -10.83 -12.74 7.71
C THR A 61 -9.35 -12.45 7.87
N ARG A 62 -8.70 -12.07 6.77
CA ARG A 62 -7.27 -11.72 6.79
C ARG A 62 -7.04 -10.39 7.49
N LEU A 63 -6.08 -10.37 8.43
CA LEU A 63 -5.63 -9.15 9.12
C LEU A 63 -4.44 -8.49 8.41
N SER A 64 -3.76 -9.22 7.53
CA SER A 64 -2.70 -8.68 6.68
C SER A 64 -2.71 -9.30 5.29
N LEU A 65 -2.24 -8.54 4.29
CA LEU A 65 -2.12 -8.99 2.92
C LEU A 65 -0.80 -8.51 2.31
N ASP A 66 0.01 -9.45 1.86
CA ASP A 66 1.28 -9.17 1.18
C ASP A 66 1.07 -9.20 -0.33
N GLY A 67 1.68 -8.27 -1.05
CA GLY A 67 1.66 -8.28 -2.50
C GLY A 67 2.31 -7.05 -3.13
N LYS A 68 2.26 -7.02 -4.46
CA LYS A 68 2.80 -5.91 -5.24
C LYS A 68 1.77 -4.79 -5.35
N LEU A 69 2.14 -3.58 -4.94
CA LEU A 69 1.29 -2.40 -5.10
C LEU A 69 1.16 -2.06 -6.59
N VAL A 70 -0.05 -2.10 -7.15
CA VAL A 70 -0.30 -1.89 -8.58
C VAL A 70 -0.71 -0.46 -8.88
N ALA A 71 -1.59 0.11 -8.06
CA ALA A 71 -2.09 1.46 -8.23
C ALA A 71 -2.57 2.03 -6.90
N VAL A 72 -2.56 3.36 -6.79
CA VAL A 72 -3.07 4.11 -5.65
C VAL A 72 -4.10 5.11 -6.17
N HIS A 73 -5.23 5.16 -5.51
CA HIS A 73 -6.29 6.15 -5.71
C HIS A 73 -6.51 6.91 -4.40
N HIS A 74 -7.29 7.98 -4.47
CA HIS A 74 -7.59 8.82 -3.30
C HIS A 74 -8.42 8.09 -2.23
N ASP A 75 -9.18 7.08 -2.62
CA ASP A 75 -10.10 6.31 -1.76
C ASP A 75 -9.64 4.88 -1.48
N GLY A 76 -8.55 4.43 -2.10
CA GLY A 76 -8.06 3.07 -1.94
C GLY A 76 -6.83 2.74 -2.79
N LEU A 77 -6.46 1.47 -2.80
CA LEU A 77 -5.33 0.97 -3.57
C LEU A 77 -5.61 -0.40 -4.18
N PHE A 78 -4.84 -0.74 -5.20
CA PHE A 78 -4.87 -2.06 -5.84
C PHE A 78 -3.62 -2.84 -5.47
N LEU A 79 -3.81 -4.03 -4.91
CA LEU A 79 -2.73 -4.92 -4.50
C LEU A 79 -2.82 -6.22 -5.28
N ASP A 80 -1.75 -6.56 -6.00
CA ASP A 80 -1.60 -7.85 -6.64
C ASP A 80 -0.95 -8.84 -5.67
N SER A 81 -1.73 -9.79 -5.15
CA SER A 81 -1.32 -10.66 -4.06
C SER A 81 -1.36 -12.14 -4.44
N ARG A 82 -0.40 -12.88 -3.88
CA ARG A 82 -0.38 -14.35 -3.88
C ARG A 82 -0.68 -14.84 -2.47
N TYR A 83 -1.77 -15.59 -2.32
CA TYR A 83 -2.28 -15.97 -1.00
C TYR A 83 -2.77 -17.41 -0.97
N LYS A 84 -2.80 -17.97 0.24
CA LYS A 84 -3.45 -19.24 0.57
C LYS A 84 -4.77 -18.94 1.26
N LEU A 85 -5.83 -19.69 0.94
CA LEU A 85 -7.12 -19.55 1.64
C LEU A 85 -7.04 -20.10 3.05
N ASN A 86 -6.41 -21.26 3.22
CA ASN A 86 -6.24 -21.89 4.52
C ASN A 86 -4.76 -22.11 4.86
N SER A 87 -4.44 -22.14 6.15
CA SER A 87 -3.09 -22.41 6.66
C SER A 87 -2.53 -23.77 6.18
N GLY A 88 -3.41 -24.73 5.85
CA GLY A 88 -3.06 -26.05 5.34
C GLY A 88 -2.97 -26.16 3.81
N ASP A 89 -3.31 -25.12 3.05
CA ASP A 89 -3.33 -25.22 1.59
C ASP A 89 -1.90 -25.25 1.04
N THR A 90 -1.67 -26.10 0.04
CA THR A 90 -0.39 -26.15 -0.70
C THR A 90 -0.40 -25.24 -1.92
N GLU A 91 -1.58 -24.90 -2.42
CA GLU A 91 -1.76 -24.08 -3.62
C GLU A 91 -1.85 -22.59 -3.26
N PHE A 92 -1.06 -21.80 -3.97
CA PHE A 92 -1.16 -20.34 -3.93
C PHE A 92 -2.13 -19.87 -5.00
N ARG A 93 -3.08 -19.02 -4.62
CA ARG A 93 -3.93 -18.30 -5.55
C ARG A 93 -3.37 -16.93 -5.81
N HIS A 94 -3.66 -16.43 -7.00
CA HIS A 94 -3.27 -15.10 -7.45
C HIS A 94 -4.53 -14.29 -7.68
N SER A 95 -4.58 -13.09 -7.12
CA SER A 95 -5.70 -12.16 -7.33
C SER A 95 -5.26 -10.73 -7.10
N VAL A 96 -5.88 -9.83 -7.85
CA VAL A 96 -5.80 -8.39 -7.60
C VAL A 96 -6.94 -7.99 -6.66
N PHE A 97 -6.60 -7.27 -5.59
CA PHE A 97 -7.54 -6.80 -4.59
C PHE A 97 -7.67 -5.29 -4.65
N TRP A 98 -8.90 -4.78 -4.60
CA TRP A 98 -9.17 -3.38 -4.29
C TRP A 98 -9.32 -3.23 -2.77
N ILE A 99 -8.53 -2.33 -2.18
CA ILE A 99 -8.46 -2.11 -0.73
C ILE A 99 -8.84 -0.66 -0.41
N PRO A 100 -9.96 -0.42 0.28
CA PRO A 100 -10.35 0.92 0.73
C PRO A 100 -9.35 1.52 1.71
N MET A 101 -9.00 2.80 1.54
CA MET A 101 -7.98 3.47 2.38
C MET A 101 -8.37 3.48 3.87
N ASN A 102 -9.66 3.62 4.18
CA ASN A 102 -10.18 3.61 5.55
C ASN A 102 -10.10 2.24 6.26
N SER A 103 -9.87 1.16 5.51
CA SER A 103 -9.68 -0.18 6.06
C SER A 103 -8.24 -0.47 6.45
N ILE A 104 -7.30 0.39 6.06
CA ILE A 104 -5.86 0.18 6.24
C ILE A 104 -5.42 0.80 7.56
N LEU A 105 -4.71 0.02 8.37
CA LEU A 105 -4.03 0.47 9.57
C LEU A 105 -2.61 0.95 9.24
N THR A 106 -1.81 0.10 8.59
CA THR A 106 -0.46 0.42 8.13
C THR A 106 -0.14 -0.22 6.79
N ILE A 107 0.81 0.38 6.07
CA ILE A 107 1.41 -0.19 4.87
C ILE A 107 2.92 -0.19 5.09
N GLU A 108 3.52 -1.37 4.97
CA GLU A 108 4.94 -1.57 5.16
C GLU A 108 5.57 -2.01 3.85
N LYS A 109 6.69 -1.39 3.46
CA LYS A 109 7.44 -1.82 2.29
C LYS A 109 8.23 -3.08 2.66
N ALA A 110 8.13 -4.14 1.87
CA ALA A 110 8.92 -5.33 2.10
C ALA A 110 10.41 -4.96 2.08
N ALA A 111 11.15 -5.38 3.11
CA ALA A 111 12.59 -5.16 3.17
C ALA A 111 13.22 -5.85 1.95
N VAL A 112 13.91 -5.06 1.12
CA VAL A 112 14.72 -5.61 0.02
C VAL A 112 15.79 -6.47 0.68
N THR A 113 15.64 -7.79 0.58
CA THR A 113 16.71 -8.70 0.99
C THR A 113 17.83 -8.53 -0.04
N LEU A 114 18.78 -7.64 0.25
CA LEU A 114 19.98 -7.53 -0.55
C LEU A 114 20.66 -8.90 -0.54
N PRO A 115 21.07 -9.44 -1.70
CA PRO A 115 21.83 -10.68 -1.72
C PRO A 115 23.05 -10.51 -0.83
N LEU A 116 23.24 -11.44 0.12
CA LEU A 116 24.40 -11.45 1.00
C LEU A 116 25.67 -11.30 0.15
N PRO A 117 26.61 -10.40 0.50
CA PRO A 117 27.87 -10.32 -0.22
C PRO A 117 28.54 -11.70 -0.15
N ARG A 118 28.83 -12.29 -1.32
CA ARG A 118 29.59 -13.54 -1.41
C ARG A 118 30.86 -13.33 -0.60
N SER A 119 31.04 -14.11 0.47
CA SER A 119 32.27 -14.12 1.24
C SER A 119 33.43 -14.31 0.28
N VAL A 120 34.31 -13.31 0.20
CA VAL A 120 35.55 -13.39 -0.55
C VAL A 120 36.36 -14.51 0.08
N GLU A 121 36.55 -15.60 -0.66
CA GLU A 121 37.41 -16.72 -0.29
C GLU A 121 38.83 -16.17 -0.11
N GLN A 122 39.28 -16.06 1.14
CA GLN A 122 40.65 -15.65 1.44
C GLN A 122 41.60 -16.76 0.95
N PRO A 123 42.64 -16.45 0.16
CA PRO A 123 43.61 -17.44 -0.27
C PRO A 123 44.36 -17.96 0.97
N GLN A 124 44.31 -19.29 1.16
CA GLN A 124 45.01 -19.95 2.26
C GLN A 124 46.51 -19.66 2.20
N GLY A 125 47.03 -19.18 3.33
CA GLY A 125 48.44 -18.86 3.54
C GLY A 125 49.33 -20.08 3.33
N GLN A 126 50.28 -19.89 2.43
CA GLN A 126 51.40 -20.78 2.13
C GLN A 126 52.27 -20.93 3.39
N THR A 127 52.21 -22.11 4.02
CA THR A 127 53.09 -22.44 5.15
C THR A 127 54.46 -22.82 4.60
N ARG A 128 55.45 -21.95 4.83
CA ARG A 128 56.87 -22.20 4.57
C ARG A 128 57.42 -22.98 5.77
N THR A 129 57.84 -24.23 5.55
CA THR A 129 58.67 -24.98 6.49
C THR A 129 60.12 -24.88 6.03
N ASP A 130 60.98 -24.43 6.94
CA ASP A 130 62.44 -24.59 6.87
C ASP A 130 62.84 -26.05 7.15
#